data_AF-A0A2D9RTE4-F1
#
_entry.id   AF-A0A2D9RTE4-F1
#
_cell.length_a   1.000
_cell.length_b   1.000
_cell.length_c   1.000
_cell.angle_alpha   90.00
_cell.angle_beta   90.00
_cell.angle_gamma   90.00
#
_symmetry.space_group_name_H-M   'P 1'
#
loop_
_entity.id
_entity.type
_entity.pdbx_description
1 polymer ?
#
loop_
_entity_poly.entity_id
_entity_poly.type
_entity_poly.pdbx_seq_one_letter_code
_entity_poly.pdbx_strand_id
1 'polypeptide(L)'
;MKDKILNIIRGSFLVDEKSTSNWFYIFLFLILSIIMISSSHSVDKKVYEIAKLNEEIKLMRSEFVATRTLLMTLKMESNVKSKLFNKGIKVSKKPPIKIIINAGN
;
A
#
# COMPACT_ATOMS: atom_id res chain seq x y z
N MET A 1 -11.96 -37.52 -40.61
CA MET A 1 -11.81 -36.69 -39.39
C MET A 1 -11.13 -37.43 -38.26
N LYS A 2 -11.55 -38.67 -37.94
CA LYS A 2 -10.93 -39.52 -36.91
C LYS A 2 -9.44 -39.78 -37.16
N ASP A 3 -9.04 -39.97 -38.42
CA ASP A 3 -7.64 -40.25 -38.78
C ASP A 3 -6.71 -39.06 -38.59
N LYS A 4 -7.19 -37.83 -38.78
CA LYS A 4 -6.41 -36.60 -38.50
C LYS A 4 -6.12 -36.46 -37.00
N ILE A 5 -7.11 -36.76 -36.16
CA ILE A 5 -6.94 -36.71 -34.69
C ILE A 5 -6.00 -37.83 -34.24
N LEU A 6 -6.16 -39.04 -34.78
CA LEU A 6 -5.25 -40.17 -34.51
C LEU A 6 -3.81 -39.87 -34.92
N ASN A 7 -3.59 -39.20 -36.06
CA ASN A 7 -2.25 -38.82 -36.52
C ASN A 7 -1.59 -37.75 -35.65
N ILE A 8 -2.38 -36.79 -35.13
CA ILE A 8 -1.90 -35.81 -34.14
C ILE A 8 -1.48 -36.50 -32.84
N ILE A 9 -2.32 -37.42 -32.32
CA ILE A 9 -2.03 -38.16 -31.08
C ILE A 9 -0.84 -39.11 -31.26
N ARG A 10 -0.67 -39.72 -32.44
CA ARG A 10 0.49 -40.54 -32.79
C ARG A 10 1.75 -39.72 -33.08
N GLY A 11 1.67 -38.39 -33.01
CA GLY A 11 2.81 -37.51 -33.20
C GLY A 11 3.39 -37.56 -34.61
N SER A 12 2.59 -37.87 -35.64
CA SER A 12 3.09 -37.94 -37.03
C SER A 12 3.71 -36.60 -37.47
N PHE A 13 3.18 -35.48 -36.94
CA PHE A 13 3.75 -34.14 -37.06
C PHE A 13 5.21 -34.03 -36.58
N LEU A 14 5.67 -34.88 -35.66
CA LEU A 14 7.01 -34.85 -35.05
C LEU A 14 7.98 -35.91 -35.61
N VAL A 15 7.45 -36.94 -36.27
CA VAL A 15 8.20 -38.15 -36.67
C VAL A 15 8.33 -38.31 -38.19
N ASP A 16 7.47 -37.66 -38.98
CA ASP A 16 7.55 -37.71 -40.45
C ASP A 16 8.86 -37.09 -41.00
N GLU A 17 9.37 -37.59 -42.13
CA GLU A 17 10.66 -37.19 -42.74
C GLU A 17 10.81 -35.67 -43.01
N LYS A 18 9.71 -34.91 -43.06
CA LYS A 18 9.70 -33.44 -43.24
C LYS A 18 9.49 -32.65 -41.94
N SER A 19 9.60 -33.29 -40.78
CA SER A 19 9.21 -32.74 -39.47
C SER A 19 10.27 -31.84 -38.79
N THR A 20 11.45 -31.66 -39.36
CA THR A 20 12.53 -30.87 -38.74
C THR A 20 12.12 -29.44 -38.35
N SER A 21 11.20 -28.80 -39.06
CA SER A 21 10.64 -27.47 -38.72
C SER A 21 9.79 -27.48 -37.44
N ASN A 22 9.16 -28.62 -37.13
CA ASN A 22 8.19 -28.77 -36.04
C ASN A 22 8.84 -28.85 -34.66
N TRP A 23 10.07 -29.33 -34.60
CA TRP A 23 10.90 -29.35 -33.39
C TRP A 23 11.22 -27.94 -32.87
N PHE A 24 11.42 -26.97 -33.78
CA PHE A 24 11.66 -25.58 -33.38
C PHE A 24 10.45 -24.99 -32.63
N TYR A 25 9.23 -25.30 -33.06
CA TYR A 25 8.02 -24.85 -32.38
C TYR A 25 7.88 -25.45 -30.98
N ILE A 26 8.24 -26.73 -30.78
CA ILE A 26 8.26 -27.32 -29.43
C ILE A 26 9.25 -26.58 -28.54
N PHE A 27 10.46 -26.32 -29.04
CA PHE A 27 11.47 -25.60 -28.28
C PHE A 27 11.01 -24.16 -27.95
N LEU A 28 10.33 -23.50 -28.89
CA LEU A 28 9.74 -22.18 -28.68
C LEU A 28 8.68 -22.21 -27.56
N PHE A 29 7.77 -23.18 -27.56
CA PHE A 29 6.76 -23.32 -26.50
C PHE A 29 7.38 -23.70 -25.15
N LEU A 30 8.44 -24.50 -25.14
CA LEU A 30 9.19 -24.83 -23.93
C LEU A 30 9.81 -23.57 -23.32
N ILE A 31 10.52 -22.77 -24.13
CA ILE A 31 11.09 -21.49 -23.68
C ILE A 31 10.01 -20.54 -23.19
N LEU A 32 8.91 -20.41 -23.94
CA LEU A 32 7.80 -19.54 -23.57
C LEU A 32 7.19 -19.96 -22.23
N SER A 33 7.07 -21.26 -21.98
CA SER A 33 6.59 -21.80 -20.71
C SER A 33 7.53 -21.44 -19.55
N ILE A 34 8.85 -21.54 -19.75
CA ILE A 34 9.85 -21.15 -18.74
C ILE A 34 9.76 -19.64 -18.46
N ILE A 35 9.61 -18.82 -19.50
CA ILE A 35 9.45 -17.36 -19.37
C ILE A 35 8.18 -17.03 -18.57
N MET A 36 7.06 -17.70 -18.85
CA MET A 36 5.81 -17.50 -18.11
C MET A 36 5.94 -17.86 -16.62
N ILE A 37 6.58 -18.99 -16.31
CA ILE A 37 6.79 -19.41 -14.91
C ILE A 37 7.64 -18.38 -14.16
N SER A 38 8.74 -17.92 -14.77
CA SER A 38 9.63 -16.90 -14.18
C SER A 38 8.93 -15.55 -13.97
N SER A 39 8.14 -15.13 -14.97
CA SER A 39 7.34 -13.91 -14.90
C SER A 39 6.31 -13.97 -13.77
N SER A 40 5.59 -15.09 -13.65
CA SER A 40 4.61 -15.30 -12.58
C SER A 40 5.23 -15.14 -11.20
N HIS A 41 6.40 -15.75 -10.97
CA HIS A 41 7.07 -15.66 -9.68
C HIS A 41 7.53 -14.24 -9.33
N SER A 42 7.91 -13.46 -10.35
CA SER A 42 8.24 -12.04 -10.19
C SER A 42 7.02 -11.19 -9.84
N VAL A 43 5.85 -11.53 -10.37
CA VAL A 43 4.57 -10.88 -10.02
C VAL A 43 4.20 -11.20 -8.57
N ASP A 44 4.31 -12.46 -8.15
CA ASP A 44 4.00 -12.88 -6.78
C ASP A 44 4.84 -12.12 -5.74
N LYS A 45 6.15 -11.97 -6.01
CA LYS A 45 7.05 -11.20 -5.15
C LYS A 45 6.59 -9.74 -5.01
N LYS A 46 6.20 -9.10 -6.11
CA LYS A 46 5.70 -7.71 -6.09
C LYS A 46 4.39 -7.59 -5.32
N VAL A 47 3.47 -8.55 -5.47
CA VAL A 47 2.21 -8.56 -4.72
C VAL A 47 2.46 -8.64 -3.22
N TYR A 48 3.41 -9.49 -2.78
CA TYR A 48 3.79 -9.58 -1.39
C TYR A 48 4.41 -8.26 -0.87
N GLU A 49 5.28 -7.63 -1.65
CA GLU A 49 5.86 -6.33 -1.31
C GLU A 49 4.80 -5.23 -1.19
N ILE A 50 3.83 -5.19 -2.11
CA ILE A 50 2.70 -4.27 -2.06
C ILE A 50 1.86 -4.49 -0.81
N ALA A 51 1.60 -5.74 -0.43
CA ALA A 51 0.86 -6.06 0.78
C ALA A 51 1.58 -5.55 2.04
N LYS A 52 2.90 -5.76 2.13
CA LYS A 52 3.74 -5.25 3.22
C LYS A 52 3.71 -3.72 3.30
N LEU A 53 3.88 -3.03 2.18
CA LEU A 53 3.85 -1.56 2.13
C LEU A 53 2.48 -1.00 2.53
N ASN A 54 1.39 -1.66 2.13
CA ASN A 54 0.04 -1.26 2.53
C ASN A 54 -0.19 -1.41 4.04
N GLU A 55 0.37 -2.46 4.65
CA GLU A 55 0.33 -2.65 6.09
C GLU A 55 1.07 -1.51 6.81
N GLU A 56 2.26 -1.15 6.33
CA GLU A 56 3.04 -0.04 6.88
C GLU A 56 2.29 1.30 6.79
N ILE A 57 1.68 1.60 5.64
CA ILE A 57 0.84 2.79 5.47
C ILE A 57 -0.33 2.79 6.46
N LYS A 58 -0.96 1.64 6.68
CA LYS A 58 -2.07 1.51 7.63
C LYS A 58 -1.62 1.77 9.07
N LEU A 59 -0.46 1.24 9.46
CA LEU A 59 0.14 1.49 10.77
C LEU A 59 0.43 2.97 10.98
N MET A 60 1.11 3.63 10.02
CA MET A 60 1.42 5.06 10.09
C MET A 60 0.15 5.93 10.17
N ARG A 61 -0.91 5.57 9.43
CA ARG A 61 -2.20 6.27 9.52
C ARG A 61 -2.86 6.11 10.89
N SER A 62 -2.78 4.92 11.47
CA SER A 62 -3.30 4.66 12.81
C SER A 62 -2.56 5.49 13.87
N GLU A 63 -1.23 5.54 13.79
CA GLU A 63 -0.39 6.34 14.68
C GLU A 63 -0.67 7.85 14.53
N PHE A 64 -0.83 8.34 13.31
CA PHE A 64 -1.20 9.73 13.05
C PHE A 64 -2.53 10.11 13.71
N VAL A 65 -3.56 9.26 13.58
CA VAL A 65 -4.88 9.49 14.19
C VAL A 65 -4.79 9.48 15.72
N ALA A 66 -4.03 8.54 16.30
CA ALA A 66 -3.82 8.47 17.74
C ALA A 66 -3.12 9.74 18.26
N THR A 67 -2.04 10.15 17.59
CA THR A 67 -1.26 11.34 17.96
C THR A 67 -2.08 12.62 17.82
N ARG A 68 -2.86 12.76 16.75
CA ARG A 68 -3.77 13.89 16.57
C ARG A 68 -4.82 13.97 17.67
N THR A 69 -5.40 12.83 18.05
CA THR A 69 -6.37 12.74 19.15
C THR A 69 -5.72 13.17 20.46
N LEU A 70 -4.53 12.65 20.77
CA LEU A 70 -3.76 13.02 21.96
C LEU A 70 -3.49 14.54 22.01
N LEU A 71 -3.03 15.13 20.91
CA LEU A 71 -2.81 16.57 20.81
C LEU A 71 -4.09 17.35 21.11
N MET A 72 -5.21 16.98 20.47
CA MET A 72 -6.50 17.64 20.72
C MET A 72 -6.89 17.57 22.19
N THR A 73 -6.78 16.40 22.83
CA THR A 73 -7.05 16.24 24.26
C THR A 73 -6.15 17.12 25.12
N LEU A 74 -4.86 17.25 24.79
CA LEU A 74 -3.93 18.13 25.50
C LEU A 74 -4.24 19.61 25.28
N LYS A 75 -4.74 20.00 24.09
CA LYS A 75 -5.12 21.37 23.76
C LYS A 75 -6.45 21.80 24.39
N MET A 76 -7.30 20.87 24.84
CA MET A 76 -8.59 21.20 25.46
C MET A 76 -8.40 22.16 26.63
N GLU A 77 -9.19 23.24 26.64
CA GLU A 77 -9.13 24.26 27.68
C GLU A 77 -9.33 23.68 29.08
N SER A 78 -10.22 22.70 29.22
CA SER A 78 -10.45 21.97 30.49
C SER A 78 -9.18 21.28 31.00
N ASN A 79 -8.39 20.69 30.11
CA ASN A 79 -7.16 19.97 30.43
C ASN A 79 -6.00 20.94 30.74
N VAL A 80 -5.93 22.05 30.01
CA VAL A 80 -5.00 23.14 30.30
C VAL A 80 -5.33 23.79 31.65
N LYS A 81 -6.62 24.08 31.90
CA LYS A 81 -7.12 24.67 33.15
C LYS A 81 -6.89 23.77 34.35
N SER A 82 -7.14 22.46 34.25
CA SER A 82 -6.89 21.52 35.35
C SER A 82 -5.40 21.49 35.72
N LYS A 83 -4.51 21.47 34.72
CA LYS A 83 -3.06 21.45 34.92
C LYS A 83 -2.52 22.77 35.48
N LEU A 84 -3.09 23.91 35.05
CA LEU A 84 -2.76 25.25 35.55
C LEU A 84 -3.32 25.51 36.96
N PHE A 85 -4.46 24.91 37.31
CA PHE A 85 -5.06 25.01 38.64
C PHE A 85 -4.12 24.46 39.73
N ASN A 86 -3.46 23.33 39.46
CA ASN A 86 -2.45 22.76 40.37
C ASN A 86 -1.23 23.68 40.56
N LYS A 87 -0.97 24.60 39.62
CA LYS A 87 0.09 25.61 39.71
C LYS A 87 -0.39 26.94 40.30
N GLY A 88 -1.63 27.02 40.80
CA GLY A 88 -2.21 28.22 41.40
C GLY A 88 -2.71 29.27 40.40
N ILE A 89 -2.63 29.00 39.10
CA ILE A 89 -3.07 29.92 38.05
C ILE A 89 -4.57 29.75 37.83
N LYS A 90 -5.34 30.81 38.10
CA LYS A 90 -6.81 30.83 37.97
C LYS A 90 -7.24 31.68 36.80
N VAL A 91 -8.24 31.21 36.06
CA VAL A 91 -8.90 31.99 35.01
C VAL A 91 -9.65 33.16 35.65
N SER A 92 -9.44 34.37 35.12
CA SER A 92 -10.20 35.54 35.55
C SER A 92 -11.67 35.37 35.19
N LYS A 93 -12.58 35.53 36.16
CA LYS A 93 -14.02 35.60 35.91
C LYS A 93 -14.47 36.95 35.34
N LYS A 94 -13.62 37.97 35.44
CA LYS A 94 -13.91 39.34 34.99
C LYS A 94 -13.17 39.61 33.67
N PRO A 95 -13.85 40.12 32.63
CA PRO A 95 -13.21 40.45 31.37
C PRO A 95 -12.18 41.57 31.56
N PRO A 96 -11.08 41.59 30.79
CA PRO A 96 -10.08 42.64 30.86
C PRO A 96 -10.64 43.97 30.31
N ILE A 97 -10.30 45.07 30.98
CA ILE A 97 -10.65 46.43 30.58
C ILE A 97 -9.60 46.94 29.60
N LYS A 98 -10.03 47.41 28.42
CA LYS A 98 -9.16 48.05 27.44
C LYS A 98 -8.86 49.47 27.90
N ILE A 99 -7.63 49.73 28.33
CA ILE A 99 -7.18 51.09 28.65
C ILE A 99 -6.75 51.75 27.34
N ILE A 100 -7.49 52.78 26.91
CA ILE A 100 -7.11 53.63 25.79
C ILE A 100 -6.50 54.89 26.39
N ILE A 101 -5.22 55.11 26.13
CA ILE A 101 -4.49 56.29 26.61
C ILE A 101 -4.55 57.32 25.48
N ASN A 102 -5.40 58.34 25.62
CA ASN A 102 -5.31 59.52 24.76
C ASN A 102 -4.29 60.47 25.40
N ALA A 103 -3.05 60.43 24.92
CA ALA A 103 -2.06 61.45 25.23
C ALA A 103 -2.32 62.66 24.32
N GLY A 104 -3.16 63.57 24.80
CA GLY A 104 -3.36 64.89 24.21
C GLY A 104 -2.88 65.96 25.19
N ASN A 105 -1.75 66.57 24.86
CA ASN A 105 -1.39 67.97 25.09
C ASN A 105 -0.18 68.29 24.21
#